data_AF-A0AA85KH79-F1
#
_entry.id   AF-A0AA85KH79-F1
#
_cell.length_a   1.000
_cell.length_b   1.000
_cell.length_c   1.000
_cell.angle_alpha   90.00
_cell.angle_beta   90.00
_cell.angle_gamma   90.00
#
_symmetry.space_group_name_H-M   'P 1'
#
loop_
_entity.id
_entity.type
_entity.pdbx_description
1 polymer ?
#
loop_
_entity_poly.entity_id
_entity_poly.type
_entity_poly.pdbx_seq_one_letter_code
_entity_poly.pdbx_strand_id
1 'polypeptide(L)'
;MNKSIWPKRRNDHNTSEEQDKAKSAVYRSPYPDLVWHQGCDQATDNMDFIATWSTDHQINIMSRLKSLIIWPDNTDALGPRIEVMNNQAKFCLAHLVQEVFNYKNHLDNYPAKMTGKSHHLSNPYEDIGSGIFMNRAAMVMANIDSLLDGMFTKAAADDDILYFADICAGPGGFSEYILWRRCNSSLNVSSNCRSWSKLTKSQHYLLKDLV
;
A
#
# COMPACT_ATOMS: atom_id res chain seq x y z
N MET A 1 -30.94 18.85 -4.99
CA MET A 1 -29.47 18.89 -5.12
C MET A 1 -28.88 18.84 -3.73
N ASN A 2 -28.58 17.65 -3.23
CA ASN A 2 -28.15 17.43 -1.85
C ASN A 2 -26.62 17.26 -1.80
N LYS A 3 -25.97 18.08 -0.97
CA LYS A 3 -24.52 18.22 -0.88
C LYS A 3 -23.92 17.05 -0.08
N SER A 4 -22.84 16.46 -0.64
CA SER A 4 -21.80 15.64 0.02
C SER A 4 -22.23 14.44 0.88
N ILE A 5 -22.05 13.22 0.33
CA ILE A 5 -22.29 11.90 0.97
C ILE A 5 -21.03 11.36 1.69
N TRP A 6 -20.01 12.18 1.93
CA TRP A 6 -18.82 11.78 2.67
C TRP A 6 -18.80 12.46 4.05
N PRO A 7 -18.63 11.72 5.17
CA PRO A 7 -18.46 12.34 6.46
C PRO A 7 -17.18 13.18 6.43
N LYS A 8 -17.33 14.51 6.55
CA LYS A 8 -16.22 15.43 6.74
C LYS A 8 -15.44 14.97 7.97
N ARG A 9 -14.14 14.66 7.81
CA ARG A 9 -13.22 14.53 8.95
C ARG A 9 -13.31 15.83 9.74
N ARG A 10 -13.76 15.73 10.99
CA ARG A 10 -13.97 16.87 11.88
C ARG A 10 -12.61 17.52 12.15
N ASN A 11 -12.53 18.82 11.89
CA ASN A 11 -11.39 19.66 12.30
C ASN A 11 -11.39 19.82 13.82
N ASP A 12 -10.18 19.86 14.35
CA ASP A 12 -9.85 19.81 15.77
C ASP A 12 -10.31 21.06 16.55
N HIS A 13 -11.11 20.85 17.59
CA HIS A 13 -11.15 21.72 18.77
C HIS A 13 -11.06 20.86 20.02
N ASN A 14 -9.84 20.78 20.53
CA ASN A 14 -9.41 20.02 21.69
C ASN A 14 -10.12 20.57 22.94
N THR A 15 -11.04 19.78 23.52
CA THR A 15 -11.64 20.06 24.83
C THR A 15 -11.24 18.97 25.82
N SER A 16 -11.03 19.38 27.07
CA SER A 16 -10.58 18.56 28.20
C SER A 16 -11.44 17.34 28.52
N GLU A 17 -12.58 17.16 27.86
CA GLU A 17 -13.48 16.01 28.00
C GLU A 17 -13.02 14.77 27.19
N GLU A 18 -12.16 14.91 26.18
CA GLU A 18 -11.68 13.77 25.37
C GLU A 18 -10.66 12.87 26.08
N GLN A 19 -10.04 13.34 27.17
CA GLN A 19 -9.05 12.56 27.93
C GLN A 19 -9.68 11.48 28.82
N ASP A 20 -10.95 11.64 29.23
CA ASP A 20 -11.62 10.68 30.11
C ASP A 20 -12.29 9.51 29.37
N LYS A 21 -12.47 9.61 28.04
CA LYS A 21 -13.05 8.53 27.23
C LYS A 21 -12.07 7.38 26.94
N ALA A 22 -10.77 7.58 27.21
CA ALA A 22 -9.69 6.66 26.88
C ALA A 22 -9.51 5.47 27.84
N LYS A 23 -10.42 5.29 28.83
CA LYS A 23 -10.35 4.19 29.82
C LYS A 23 -11.18 2.95 29.46
N SER A 24 -11.56 2.76 28.19
CA SER A 24 -12.08 1.46 27.75
C SER A 24 -10.98 0.41 27.86
N ALA A 25 -11.27 -0.77 28.41
CA ALA A 25 -10.36 -1.90 28.37
C ALA A 25 -10.02 -2.21 26.89
N VAL A 26 -8.73 -2.42 26.62
CA VAL A 26 -8.24 -2.81 25.28
C VAL A 26 -8.95 -4.10 24.87
N TYR A 27 -9.47 -4.14 23.64
CA TYR A 27 -10.06 -5.36 23.09
C TYR A 27 -9.04 -6.51 23.14
N ARG A 28 -9.44 -7.65 23.70
CA ARG A 28 -8.62 -8.86 23.75
C ARG A 28 -9.34 -9.96 22.98
N SER A 29 -8.65 -10.52 21.98
CA SER A 29 -9.15 -11.68 21.26
C SER A 29 -9.45 -12.82 22.25
N PRO A 30 -10.56 -13.55 22.07
CA PRO A 30 -10.78 -14.81 22.77
C PRO A 30 -9.84 -15.93 22.27
N TYR A 31 -9.09 -15.71 21.19
CA TYR A 31 -8.13 -16.65 20.60
C TYR A 31 -6.69 -16.22 20.95
N PRO A 32 -6.01 -16.88 21.91
CA PRO A 32 -4.66 -16.52 22.32
C PRO A 32 -3.66 -16.49 21.16
N ASP A 33 -3.80 -17.40 20.20
CA ASP A 33 -2.91 -17.54 19.05
C ASP A 33 -3.01 -16.36 18.05
N LEU A 34 -4.05 -15.53 18.16
CA LEU A 34 -4.23 -14.31 17.34
C LEU A 34 -3.73 -13.05 18.06
N VAL A 35 -3.23 -13.17 19.29
CA VAL A 35 -2.72 -12.04 20.06
C VAL A 35 -1.23 -11.90 19.84
N TRP A 36 -0.80 -10.70 19.42
CA TRP A 36 0.61 -10.39 19.34
C TRP A 36 1.24 -10.39 20.74
N HIS A 37 2.38 -11.07 20.87
CA HIS A 37 3.20 -11.04 22.07
C HIS A 37 4.61 -10.54 21.74
N GLN A 38 5.19 -9.78 22.67
CA GLN A 38 6.55 -9.27 22.51
C GLN A 38 7.54 -10.42 22.31
N GLY A 39 8.32 -10.34 21.23
CA GLY A 39 9.30 -11.37 20.85
C GLY A 39 8.77 -12.47 19.93
N CYS A 40 7.47 -12.49 19.59
CA CYS A 40 6.92 -13.39 18.56
C CYS A 40 7.41 -13.04 17.16
N ASP A 41 7.63 -11.76 16.89
CA ASP A 41 8.22 -11.30 15.65
C ASP A 41 9.71 -11.03 15.89
N GLN A 42 10.58 -11.88 15.34
CA GLN A 42 11.93 -11.43 15.03
C GLN A 42 11.78 -10.64 13.73
N ALA A 43 12.03 -9.33 13.77
CA ALA A 43 12.31 -8.63 12.52
C ALA A 43 13.54 -9.32 11.95
N THR A 44 13.34 -10.24 11.01
CA THR A 44 14.47 -10.96 10.42
C THR A 44 15.21 -9.95 9.57
N ASP A 45 16.45 -9.65 9.96
CA ASP A 45 17.42 -8.93 9.13
C ASP A 45 17.58 -9.62 7.76
N ASN A 46 17.25 -10.91 7.72
CA ASN A 46 17.09 -11.71 6.53
C ASN A 46 15.72 -11.41 5.93
N MET A 47 15.74 -10.80 4.76
CA MET A 47 14.63 -10.65 3.82
C MET A 47 14.04 -12.02 3.44
N ASP A 48 13.43 -12.74 4.38
CA ASP A 48 12.75 -14.03 4.19
C ASP A 48 11.42 -13.78 3.45
N PHE A 49 11.55 -13.22 2.25
CA PHE A 49 10.46 -13.03 1.33
C PHE A 49 10.07 -14.38 0.75
N ILE A 50 8.87 -14.82 1.11
CA ILE A 50 8.26 -16.01 0.53
C ILE A 50 7.23 -15.53 -0.51
N ALA A 51 7.64 -15.49 -1.77
CA ALA A 51 6.68 -15.43 -2.87
C ALA A 51 6.04 -16.80 -3.07
N THR A 52 4.72 -16.89 -2.90
CA THR A 52 3.96 -18.07 -3.31
C THR A 52 3.15 -17.73 -4.56
N TRP A 53 3.47 -18.38 -5.68
CA TRP A 53 2.69 -18.28 -6.89
C TRP A 53 1.56 -19.30 -6.86
N SER A 54 0.35 -18.88 -7.21
CA SER A 54 -0.71 -19.84 -7.52
C SER A 54 -0.33 -20.52 -8.83
N THR A 55 0.14 -21.77 -8.75
CA THR A 55 0.54 -22.59 -9.92
C THR A 55 -0.66 -23.07 -10.73
N ASP A 56 -1.88 -22.68 -10.34
CA ASP A 56 -3.12 -23.13 -10.93
C ASP A 56 -3.55 -22.28 -12.15
N HIS A 57 -3.00 -22.65 -13.32
CA HIS A 57 -3.71 -22.91 -14.60
C HIS A 57 -3.16 -22.20 -15.84
N GLN A 58 -2.70 -23.03 -16.79
CA GLN A 58 -2.71 -22.71 -18.23
C GLN A 58 -4.03 -23.08 -18.93
N ILE A 59 -5.04 -23.59 -18.22
CA ILE A 59 -6.34 -23.93 -18.81
C ILE A 59 -7.30 -22.75 -18.67
N ASN A 60 -7.44 -22.02 -19.79
CA ASN A 60 -8.47 -21.03 -20.10
C ASN A 60 -8.73 -19.98 -18.99
N ILE A 61 -7.70 -19.15 -18.74
CA ILE A 61 -7.75 -17.97 -17.87
C ILE A 61 -9.00 -17.13 -18.13
N MET A 62 -9.39 -16.95 -19.39
CA MET A 62 -10.55 -16.14 -19.74
C MET A 62 -11.88 -16.76 -19.31
N SER A 63 -12.08 -18.07 -19.42
CA SER A 63 -13.31 -18.70 -18.92
C SER A 63 -13.38 -18.68 -17.40
N ARG A 64 -12.26 -18.87 -16.70
CA ARG A 64 -12.20 -18.76 -15.23
C ARG A 64 -12.41 -17.32 -14.74
N LEU A 65 -11.77 -16.34 -15.38
CA LEU A 65 -11.98 -14.92 -15.07
C LEU A 65 -13.43 -14.52 -15.31
N LYS A 66 -14.07 -14.97 -16.39
CA LYS A 66 -15.51 -14.75 -16.62
C LYS A 66 -16.41 -15.35 -15.53
N SER A 67 -15.97 -16.44 -14.88
CA SER A 67 -16.71 -17.05 -13.77
C SER A 67 -16.45 -16.38 -12.41
N LEU A 68 -15.32 -15.68 -12.26
CA LEU A 68 -14.91 -15.02 -11.01
C LEU A 68 -15.28 -13.54 -10.98
N ILE A 69 -15.22 -12.88 -12.14
CA ILE A 69 -15.54 -11.48 -12.31
C ILE A 69 -16.98 -11.40 -12.81
N ILE A 70 -17.84 -10.82 -11.98
CA ILE A 70 -19.17 -10.46 -12.43
C ILE A 70 -19.02 -9.20 -13.28
N TRP A 71 -19.33 -9.31 -14.57
CA TRP A 71 -19.32 -8.16 -15.47
C TRP A 71 -20.36 -7.15 -15.01
N PRO A 72 -20.03 -5.84 -14.97
CA PRO A 72 -20.94 -4.81 -14.48
C PRO A 72 -22.26 -4.75 -15.29
N ASP A 73 -22.24 -5.24 -16.53
CA ASP A 73 -23.41 -5.28 -17.41
C ASP A 73 -24.27 -6.54 -17.24
N ASN A 74 -23.86 -7.51 -16.41
CA ASN A 74 -24.63 -8.73 -16.17
C ASN A 74 -25.73 -8.48 -15.11
N THR A 75 -26.91 -9.06 -15.29
CA THR A 75 -27.99 -9.04 -14.30
C THR A 75 -27.55 -9.61 -12.95
N ASP A 76 -26.61 -10.56 -12.95
CA ASP A 76 -26.04 -11.14 -11.72
C ASP A 76 -25.16 -10.14 -10.93
N ALA A 77 -24.75 -9.03 -11.57
CA ALA A 77 -24.03 -7.93 -10.92
C ALA A 77 -24.95 -7.01 -10.12
N LEU A 78 -26.25 -7.09 -10.39
CA LEU A 78 -27.25 -6.28 -9.73
C LEU A 78 -27.65 -6.94 -8.43
N GLY A 79 -27.36 -6.25 -7.33
CA GLY A 79 -27.77 -6.64 -6.00
C GLY A 79 -28.09 -5.40 -5.17
N PRO A 80 -28.75 -5.59 -4.01
CA PRO A 80 -28.88 -4.49 -3.06
C PRO A 80 -27.49 -4.02 -2.64
N ARG A 81 -27.37 -2.72 -2.37
CA ARG A 81 -26.13 -2.12 -1.88
C ARG A 81 -25.65 -2.86 -0.64
N ILE A 82 -24.41 -3.32 -0.65
CA ILE A 82 -23.79 -3.93 0.53
C ILE A 82 -23.33 -2.80 1.45
N GLU A 83 -23.92 -2.70 2.64
CA GLU A 83 -23.59 -1.68 3.64
C GLU A 83 -22.82 -2.25 4.85
N VAL A 84 -22.81 -3.58 5.01
CA VAL A 84 -22.17 -4.27 6.13
C VAL A 84 -21.15 -5.28 5.63
N MET A 85 -19.90 -5.12 6.06
CA MET A 85 -18.78 -5.96 5.63
C MET A 85 -18.55 -7.18 6.55
N ASN A 86 -19.07 -7.17 7.77
CA ASN A 86 -18.83 -8.20 8.79
C ASN A 86 -19.25 -9.62 8.37
N ASN A 87 -20.16 -9.74 7.39
CA ASN A 87 -20.68 -11.01 6.92
C ASN A 87 -20.02 -11.47 5.60
N GLN A 88 -19.04 -10.74 5.09
CA GLN A 88 -18.37 -11.03 3.81
C GLN A 88 -17.25 -12.06 3.99
N ALA A 89 -17.62 -13.28 4.39
CA ALA A 89 -16.71 -14.37 4.75
C ALA A 89 -16.57 -15.45 3.65
N LYS A 90 -16.92 -15.16 2.38
CA LYS A 90 -16.89 -16.16 1.30
C LYS A 90 -15.49 -16.75 1.07
N PHE A 91 -14.44 -15.97 1.27
CA PHE A 91 -13.05 -16.35 1.01
C PHE A 91 -12.14 -16.22 2.25
N CYS A 92 -12.73 -16.09 3.44
CA CYS A 92 -12.00 -15.94 4.70
C CYS A 92 -12.84 -16.54 5.83
N LEU A 93 -12.20 -17.09 6.86
CA LEU A 93 -12.93 -17.63 8.02
C LEU A 93 -13.71 -16.51 8.72
N ALA A 94 -15.00 -16.75 8.97
CA ALA A 94 -15.90 -15.73 9.51
C ALA A 94 -15.41 -15.12 10.83
N HIS A 95 -14.82 -15.92 11.71
CA HIS A 95 -14.27 -15.42 12.97
C HIS A 95 -13.09 -14.47 12.75
N LEU A 96 -12.19 -14.72 11.78
CA LEU A 96 -11.08 -13.81 11.46
C LEU A 96 -11.58 -12.47 10.92
N VAL A 97 -12.63 -12.48 10.08
CA VAL A 97 -13.29 -11.26 9.61
C VAL A 97 -13.79 -10.45 10.81
N GLN A 98 -14.49 -11.10 11.74
CA GLN A 98 -14.99 -10.46 12.95
C GLN A 98 -13.86 -9.92 13.84
N GLU A 99 -12.79 -10.69 14.07
CA GLU A 99 -11.63 -10.26 14.85
C GLU A 99 -10.98 -9.00 14.28
N VAL A 100 -10.72 -8.97 12.96
CA VAL A 100 -10.13 -7.79 12.30
C VAL A 100 -11.01 -6.55 12.49
N PHE A 101 -12.33 -6.68 12.38
CA PHE A 101 -13.25 -5.57 12.62
C PHE A 101 -13.31 -5.16 14.09
N ASN A 102 -13.30 -6.12 15.03
CA ASN A 102 -13.27 -5.81 16.45
C ASN A 102 -12.04 -4.98 16.81
N TYR A 103 -10.85 -5.35 16.30
CA TYR A 103 -9.63 -4.57 16.48
C TYR A 103 -9.71 -3.19 15.82
N LYS A 104 -10.15 -3.10 14.56
CA LYS A 104 -10.24 -1.81 13.84
C LYS A 104 -11.22 -0.85 14.48
N ASN A 105 -12.44 -1.31 14.77
CA ASN A 105 -13.48 -0.49 15.38
C ASN A 105 -13.09 -0.06 16.80
N HIS A 106 -12.26 -0.84 17.50
CA HIS A 106 -11.75 -0.45 18.81
C HIS A 106 -10.79 0.75 18.72
N LEU A 107 -10.00 0.86 17.65
CA LEU A 107 -9.09 1.99 17.42
C LEU A 107 -9.84 3.31 17.20
N ASP A 108 -11.11 3.27 16.77
CA ASP A 108 -11.95 4.47 16.61
C ASP A 108 -12.26 5.16 17.95
N ASN A 109 -12.07 4.48 19.08
CA ASN A 109 -12.21 5.08 20.41
C ASN A 109 -11.00 5.92 20.83
N TYR A 110 -9.91 5.93 20.04
CA TYR A 110 -8.68 6.65 20.34
C TYR A 110 -8.45 7.81 19.37
N PRO A 111 -7.85 8.93 19.81
CA PRO A 111 -7.53 10.06 18.94
C PRO A 111 -6.56 9.66 17.81
N ALA A 112 -6.80 10.20 16.60
CA ALA A 112 -5.99 9.90 15.41
C ALA A 112 -4.49 10.18 15.58
N LYS A 113 -4.13 11.20 16.37
CA LYS A 113 -2.73 11.53 16.68
C LYS A 113 -2.07 10.44 17.52
N MET A 114 -2.81 9.85 18.45
CA MET A 114 -2.31 8.78 19.33
C MET A 114 -2.15 7.49 18.55
N THR A 115 -3.17 7.10 17.77
CA THR A 115 -3.10 5.91 16.91
C THR A 115 -1.99 6.01 15.87
N GLY A 116 -1.83 7.18 15.25
CA GLY A 116 -0.73 7.45 14.33
C GLY A 116 0.65 7.35 14.98
N LYS A 117 0.82 7.91 16.19
CA LYS A 117 2.08 7.80 16.94
C LYS A 117 2.38 6.35 17.32
N SER A 118 1.40 5.60 17.82
CA SER A 118 1.56 4.18 18.15
C SER A 118 1.91 3.36 16.91
N HIS A 119 1.25 3.60 15.77
CA HIS A 119 1.59 2.95 14.51
C HIS A 119 3.06 3.15 14.12
N HIS A 120 3.56 4.40 14.19
CA HIS A 120 4.96 4.69 13.86
C HIS A 120 5.94 3.98 14.81
N LEU A 121 5.61 3.86 16.10
CA LEU A 121 6.48 3.22 17.09
C LEU A 121 6.43 1.69 17.03
N SER A 122 5.33 1.11 16.56
CA SER A 122 5.14 -0.35 16.52
C SER A 122 5.59 -0.99 15.20
N ASN A 123 5.73 -0.22 14.13
CA ASN A 123 6.17 -0.75 12.84
C ASN A 123 7.71 -0.80 12.76
N PRO A 124 8.35 -1.99 12.73
CA PRO A 124 9.80 -2.10 12.64
C PRO A 124 10.38 -1.56 11.32
N TYR A 125 9.56 -1.40 10.29
CA TYR A 125 9.98 -0.90 8.98
C TYR A 125 9.73 0.61 8.79
N GLU A 126 9.29 1.31 9.84
CA GLU A 126 8.89 2.71 9.74
C GLU A 126 10.06 3.62 9.32
N ASP A 127 11.26 3.31 9.80
CA ASP A 127 12.48 4.08 9.54
C ASP A 127 12.94 4.06 8.08
N ILE A 128 12.44 3.13 7.26
CA ILE A 128 12.68 3.13 5.80
C ILE A 128 12.13 4.41 5.16
N GLY A 129 10.97 4.89 5.65
CA GLY A 129 10.34 6.11 5.16
C GLY A 129 10.15 6.11 3.64
N SER A 130 10.47 7.24 3.00
CA SER A 130 10.49 7.38 1.53
C SER A 130 11.88 7.22 0.91
N GLY A 131 12.90 6.88 1.70
CA GLY A 131 14.29 6.87 1.23
C GLY A 131 14.69 8.19 0.57
N ILE A 132 15.15 8.11 -0.68
CA ILE A 132 15.53 9.29 -1.50
C ILE A 132 14.38 9.84 -2.33
N PHE A 133 13.20 9.22 -2.28
CA PHE A 133 12.07 9.50 -3.17
C PHE A 133 11.05 10.43 -2.52
N MET A 134 10.14 10.96 -3.34
CA MET A 134 9.10 11.88 -2.92
C MET A 134 8.12 11.27 -1.91
N ASN A 135 7.85 9.97 -1.99
CA ASN A 135 6.94 9.29 -1.07
C ASN A 135 7.29 7.81 -0.86
N ARG A 136 6.60 7.17 0.09
CA ARG A 136 6.82 5.75 0.43
C ARG A 136 6.43 4.78 -0.69
N ALA A 137 5.57 5.18 -1.63
CA ALA A 137 5.17 4.30 -2.73
C ALA A 137 6.37 3.94 -3.62
N ALA A 138 7.31 4.87 -3.84
CA ALA A 138 8.54 4.57 -4.55
C ALA A 138 9.37 3.47 -3.85
N MET A 139 9.45 3.49 -2.52
CA MET A 139 10.12 2.44 -1.74
C MET A 139 9.39 1.10 -1.81
N VAL A 140 8.05 1.11 -1.87
CA VAL A 140 7.27 -0.11 -2.11
C VAL A 140 7.60 -0.70 -3.47
N MET A 141 7.65 0.12 -4.53
CA MET A 141 8.04 -0.33 -5.87
C MET A 141 9.49 -0.85 -5.88
N ALA A 142 10.41 -0.16 -5.21
CA ALA A 142 11.80 -0.57 -5.08
C ALA A 142 11.96 -1.93 -4.41
N ASN A 143 11.20 -2.16 -3.34
CA ASN A 143 11.19 -3.44 -2.64
C ASN A 143 10.62 -4.54 -3.53
N ILE A 144 9.45 -4.34 -4.12
CA ILE A 144 8.81 -5.33 -5.00
C ILE A 144 9.70 -5.67 -6.19
N ASP A 145 10.26 -4.68 -6.88
CA ASP A 145 11.13 -4.90 -8.03
C ASP A 145 12.40 -5.65 -7.62
N SER A 146 13.00 -5.34 -6.46
CA SER A 146 14.15 -6.08 -5.93
C SER A 146 13.80 -7.53 -5.57
N LEU A 147 12.63 -7.76 -4.98
CA LEU A 147 12.16 -9.11 -4.57
C LEU A 147 11.80 -9.99 -5.78
N LEU A 148 11.52 -9.37 -6.92
CA LEU A 148 11.18 -10.03 -8.18
C LEU A 148 12.32 -9.89 -9.20
N ASP A 149 13.57 -9.79 -8.74
CA ASP A 149 14.79 -9.79 -9.56
C ASP A 149 14.87 -8.71 -10.66
N GLY A 150 14.13 -7.62 -10.50
CA GLY A 150 14.01 -6.54 -11.47
C GLY A 150 12.92 -6.78 -12.52
N MET A 151 11.90 -7.59 -12.22
CA MET A 151 10.80 -7.94 -13.14
C MET A 151 10.22 -6.73 -13.89
N PHE A 152 10.16 -5.56 -13.25
CA PHE A 152 9.60 -4.35 -13.87
C PHE A 152 10.67 -3.52 -14.56
N THR A 153 11.80 -3.29 -13.90
CA THR A 153 12.85 -2.41 -14.44
C THR A 153 13.72 -3.07 -15.51
N LYS A 154 13.73 -4.40 -15.60
CA LYS A 154 14.42 -5.18 -16.64
C LYS A 154 13.45 -5.84 -17.63
N ALA A 155 12.20 -5.39 -17.69
CA ALA A 155 11.22 -5.91 -18.64
C ALA A 155 11.55 -5.57 -20.10
N ALA A 156 12.46 -4.62 -20.33
CA ALA A 156 13.06 -4.30 -21.62
C ALA A 156 14.60 -4.34 -21.49
N ALA A 157 15.30 -4.54 -22.60
CA ALA A 157 16.75 -4.45 -22.63
C ALA A 157 17.22 -3.05 -22.24
N ASP A 158 18.46 -2.93 -21.74
CA ASP A 158 18.97 -1.67 -21.20
C ASP A 158 19.00 -0.55 -22.25
N ASP A 159 19.26 -0.92 -23.51
CA ASP A 159 19.32 -0.07 -24.70
C ASP A 159 17.96 0.14 -25.41
N ASP A 160 16.89 -0.49 -24.93
CA ASP A 160 15.54 -0.37 -25.50
C ASP A 160 14.61 0.51 -24.65
N ILE A 161 13.50 0.96 -25.22
CA ILE A 161 12.50 1.77 -24.52
C ILE A 161 11.64 0.87 -23.63
N LEU A 162 11.66 1.14 -22.32
CA LEU A 162 10.72 0.52 -21.38
C LEU A 162 9.37 1.26 -21.43
N TYR A 163 8.32 0.57 -21.87
CA TYR A 163 6.96 1.07 -21.81
C TYR A 163 6.28 0.61 -20.52
N PHE A 164 5.70 1.55 -19.76
CA PHE A 164 4.93 1.25 -18.56
C PHE A 164 3.77 2.25 -18.41
N ALA A 165 2.82 1.93 -17.53
CA ALA A 165 1.72 2.82 -17.17
C ALA A 165 1.52 2.83 -15.65
N ASP A 166 1.26 4.01 -15.10
CA ASP A 166 0.99 4.23 -13.68
C ASP A 166 -0.39 4.88 -13.56
N ILE A 167 -1.39 4.06 -13.22
CA ILE A 167 -2.81 4.46 -13.20
C ILE A 167 -3.19 4.80 -11.76
N CYS A 168 -3.86 5.94 -11.56
CA CYS A 168 -4.13 6.50 -10.22
C CYS A 168 -2.84 6.85 -9.45
N ALA A 169 -1.80 7.28 -10.17
CA ALA A 169 -0.43 7.42 -9.70
C ALA A 169 -0.18 8.50 -8.64
N GLY A 170 -1.05 9.52 -8.54
CA GLY A 170 -0.73 10.77 -7.82
C GLY A 170 -0.15 10.55 -6.42
N PRO A 171 1.05 11.10 -6.10
CA PRO A 171 1.88 12.02 -6.88
C PRO A 171 2.96 11.37 -7.79
N GLY A 172 2.99 10.05 -7.94
CA GLY A 172 3.81 9.35 -8.95
C GLY A 172 5.00 8.55 -8.42
N GLY A 173 4.93 8.01 -7.21
CA GLY A 173 6.07 7.34 -6.57
C GLY A 173 6.58 6.09 -7.31
N PHE A 174 5.68 5.30 -7.89
CA PHE A 174 6.09 4.12 -8.68
C PHE A 174 6.84 4.53 -9.94
N SER A 175 6.30 5.50 -10.67
CA SER A 175 6.96 6.11 -11.83
C SER A 175 8.33 6.71 -11.47
N GLU A 176 8.43 7.44 -10.36
CA GLU A 176 9.69 8.02 -9.88
C GLU A 176 10.78 6.96 -9.70
N TYR A 177 10.45 5.83 -9.07
CA TYR A 177 11.37 4.71 -8.90
C TYR A 177 11.82 4.12 -10.24
N ILE A 178 10.88 3.79 -11.15
CA ILE A 178 11.19 3.17 -12.45
C ILE A 178 12.11 4.06 -13.28
N LEU A 179 11.79 5.36 -13.35
CA LEU A 179 12.60 6.35 -14.07
C LEU A 179 13.97 6.52 -13.42
N TRP A 180 14.05 6.66 -12.09
CA TRP A 180 15.32 6.74 -11.38
C TRP A 180 16.20 5.53 -11.66
N ARG A 181 15.64 4.31 -11.65
CA ARG A 181 16.38 3.07 -11.88
C ARG A 181 16.85 2.94 -13.33
N ARG A 182 16.01 3.23 -14.32
CA ARG A 182 16.37 3.13 -15.75
C ARG A 182 17.34 4.22 -16.19
N CYS A 183 17.17 5.45 -15.72
CA CYS A 183 18.01 6.57 -16.13
C CYS A 183 19.39 6.61 -15.42
N ASN A 184 19.52 5.97 -14.25
CA ASN A 184 20.80 5.86 -13.54
C ASN A 184 21.54 4.54 -13.76
N SER A 185 20.95 3.58 -14.48
CA SER A 185 21.67 2.38 -14.91
C SER A 185 22.72 2.80 -15.93
N SER A 186 23.97 2.35 -15.76
CA SER A 186 25.16 2.77 -16.51
C SER A 186 25.06 2.47 -18.00
N LEU A 187 24.23 3.19 -18.74
CA LEU A 187 24.35 3.31 -20.17
C LEU A 187 25.72 3.95 -20.44
N ASN A 188 26.61 3.19 -21.07
CA ASN A 188 27.76 3.71 -21.78
C ASN A 188 27.25 4.83 -22.69
N VAL A 189 27.43 6.07 -22.25
CA VAL A 189 27.02 7.26 -22.97
C VAL A 189 27.83 7.30 -24.27
N SER A 190 27.23 6.85 -25.37
CA SER A 190 27.61 7.32 -26.69
C SER A 190 27.24 8.81 -26.77
N SER A 191 28.17 9.63 -26.28
CA SER A 191 28.52 11.00 -26.67
C SER A 191 27.45 12.07 -26.94
N ASN A 192 26.17 11.93 -26.56
CA ASN A 192 25.22 13.06 -26.71
C ASN A 192 24.27 13.37 -25.55
N CYS A 193 24.25 12.59 -24.46
CA CYS A 193 23.52 12.99 -23.25
C CYS A 193 24.47 13.66 -22.25
N ARG A 194 24.49 14.99 -22.26
CA ARG A 194 25.24 15.79 -21.28
C ARG A 194 24.67 15.58 -19.86
N SER A 195 25.47 14.90 -19.05
CA SER A 195 25.75 15.18 -17.63
C SER A 195 24.55 15.31 -16.67
N TRP A 196 24.29 14.22 -15.94
CA TRP A 196 23.54 14.23 -14.67
C TRP A 196 24.44 14.28 -13.42
N SER A 197 25.72 14.66 -13.55
CA SER A 197 26.64 14.70 -12.40
C SER A 197 26.55 15.98 -11.54
N LYS A 198 25.49 16.79 -11.67
CA LYS A 198 25.26 17.99 -10.85
C LYS A 198 23.79 18.23 -10.49
N LEU A 199 23.07 17.21 -10.05
CA LEU A 199 21.68 17.37 -9.57
C LEU A 199 21.59 17.18 -8.06
N THR A 200 22.21 18.12 -7.33
CA THR A 200 22.03 18.28 -5.89
C THR A 200 20.95 19.32 -5.61
N LYS A 201 19.89 18.89 -4.91
CA LYS A 201 18.88 19.66 -4.15
C LYS A 201 17.99 20.68 -4.88
N SER A 202 18.34 21.22 -6.04
CA SER A 202 17.61 22.35 -6.63
C SER A 202 16.38 21.99 -7.48
N GLN A 203 16.17 20.72 -7.86
CA GLN A 203 15.02 20.30 -8.67
C GLN A 203 13.84 19.66 -7.90
N HIS A 204 13.88 19.60 -6.57
CA HIS A 204 12.65 19.31 -5.80
C HIS A 204 11.54 20.36 -6.05
N TYR A 205 11.90 21.51 -6.63
CA TYR A 205 10.96 22.54 -7.09
C TYR A 205 10.51 22.36 -8.56
N LEU A 206 11.31 21.76 -9.45
CA LEU A 206 11.00 21.72 -10.88
C LEU A 206 10.10 20.54 -11.30
N LEU A 207 9.98 19.49 -10.48
CA LEU A 207 8.99 18.43 -10.67
C LEU A 207 7.59 18.80 -10.12
N LYS A 208 7.47 19.90 -9.36
CA LYS A 208 6.16 20.40 -8.90
C LYS A 208 5.41 21.21 -9.95
N ASP A 209 6.10 21.68 -10.99
CA ASP A 209 5.54 22.59 -12.01
C ASP A 209 5.10 21.86 -13.31
N LEU A 210 4.99 20.52 -13.27
CA LEU A 210 4.50 19.69 -14.39
C LEU A 210 3.25 18.87 -14.03
N VAL A 211 2.49 19.32 -13.03
CA VAL A 211 1.10 18.91 -12.76
C VAL A 211 0.20 20.14 -12.81
#